data_AF-A0A849P2E9-F1
#
_entry.id   AF-A0A849P2E9-F1
#
_cell.length_a   1.000
_cell.length_b   1.000
_cell.length_c   1.000
_cell.angle_alpha   90.00
_cell.angle_beta   90.00
_cell.angle_gamma   90.00
#
_symmetry.space_group_name_H-M   'P 1'
#
loop_
_entity.id
_entity.type
_entity.pdbx_description
1 polymer ?
#
loop_
_entity_poly.entity_id
_entity_poly.type
_entity_poly.pdbx_seq_one_letter_code
_entity_poly.pdbx_strand_id
1 'polypeptide(L)'
;MLSTKRLFVKITLVLCMFLLYPAQAKEREYRVGDTGRMLGFSKVENELAINPCLDEGLIRAKYADQGVQYARENLKKYPPNLCTNKQTLSLLSNWHYNASALVANSERPFILGREIAKNYVLLKECTTVDCLGKRLPRMLEWSKTTLSRTPITSRDVQPLFMGGAPIGHPQLALRGLQLPLSQQKEICGSEDLSSLKFATSTLLVSGRALAVVTCHDKKRLGTWLLERSENKGQWKEILVLPGFEDVAVLPNNRELYPHIFYKQKQGSTEIMTILRYSEAFGYQKRIQFELDFDAYGLAHAFNIQVF
;
A
#
# COMPACT_ATOMS: atom_id res chain seq x y z
N MET A 1 25.89 -65.09 -6.24
CA MET A 1 24.78 -64.10 -6.22
C MET A 1 25.33 -62.73 -5.85
N LEU A 2 25.83 -61.96 -6.83
CA LEU A 2 26.62 -60.74 -6.61
C LEU A 2 26.10 -59.53 -7.44
N SER A 3 24.83 -59.57 -7.86
CA SER A 3 24.29 -58.69 -8.92
C SER A 3 23.06 -57.85 -8.52
N THR A 4 22.90 -57.51 -7.24
CA THR A 4 21.84 -56.59 -6.79
C THR A 4 22.36 -55.43 -5.95
N LYS A 5 23.45 -55.62 -5.19
CA LYS A 5 24.07 -54.54 -4.40
C LYS A 5 24.81 -53.49 -5.23
N ARG A 6 25.33 -53.83 -6.42
CA ARG A 6 26.01 -52.88 -7.32
C ARG A 6 25.05 -51.98 -8.12
N LEU A 7 23.79 -52.39 -8.25
CA LEU A 7 22.78 -51.61 -8.98
C LEU A 7 22.20 -50.50 -8.11
N PHE A 8 21.98 -50.76 -6.81
CA PHE A 8 21.48 -49.77 -5.87
C PHE A 8 22.46 -48.62 -5.64
N VAL A 9 23.76 -48.91 -5.48
CA VAL A 9 24.80 -47.88 -5.27
C VAL A 9 24.95 -46.97 -6.50
N LYS A 10 24.74 -47.49 -7.72
CA LYS A 10 24.80 -46.67 -8.94
C LYS A 10 23.58 -45.75 -9.09
N ILE A 11 22.39 -46.17 -8.65
CA ILE A 11 21.18 -45.34 -8.73
C ILE A 11 21.23 -44.21 -7.69
N THR A 12 21.75 -44.47 -6.48
CA THR A 12 21.88 -43.43 -5.44
C THR A 12 22.96 -42.39 -5.78
N LEU A 13 24.06 -42.78 -6.45
CA LEU A 13 25.10 -41.85 -6.89
C LEU A 13 24.67 -40.95 -8.05
N VAL A 14 23.80 -41.43 -8.95
CA VAL A 14 23.24 -40.60 -10.03
C VAL A 14 22.21 -39.60 -9.49
N LEU A 15 21.43 -39.98 -8.45
CA LEU A 15 20.47 -39.07 -7.81
C LEU A 15 21.17 -37.97 -6.99
N CYS A 16 22.30 -38.27 -6.34
CA CYS A 16 23.10 -37.26 -5.63
C CYS A 16 23.90 -36.33 -6.56
N MET A 17 24.27 -36.77 -7.77
CA MET A 17 24.88 -35.86 -8.76
C MET A 17 23.90 -34.85 -9.34
N PHE A 18 22.59 -35.14 -9.36
CA PHE A 18 21.59 -34.16 -9.79
C PHE A 18 21.22 -33.12 -8.71
N LEU A 19 21.58 -33.34 -7.45
CA LEU A 19 21.33 -32.40 -6.34
C LEU A 19 22.53 -31.49 -6.02
N LEU A 20 23.67 -31.68 -6.70
CA LEU A 20 24.91 -30.93 -6.44
C LEU A 20 25.54 -30.29 -7.67
N TYR A 21 24.83 -30.21 -8.80
CA TYR A 21 25.26 -29.36 -9.91
C TYR A 21 24.85 -27.90 -9.62
N PRO A 22 25.80 -26.97 -9.45
CA PRO A 22 25.47 -25.55 -9.52
C PRO A 22 25.11 -25.30 -10.98
N ALA A 23 23.84 -25.04 -11.26
CA ALA A 23 23.50 -24.37 -12.49
C ALA A 23 24.09 -22.95 -12.40
N GLN A 24 25.37 -22.82 -12.78
CA GLN A 24 25.90 -21.59 -13.34
C GLN A 24 25.17 -21.34 -14.65
N ALA A 25 23.94 -20.82 -14.54
CA ALA A 25 23.30 -20.11 -15.63
C ALA A 25 23.96 -18.73 -15.70
N LYS A 26 24.99 -18.67 -16.55
CA LYS A 26 25.47 -17.49 -17.27
C LYS A 26 24.52 -16.28 -17.13
N GLU A 27 25.08 -15.18 -16.67
CA GLU A 27 24.61 -13.82 -16.95
C GLU A 27 24.19 -13.74 -18.42
N ARG A 28 22.88 -13.84 -18.67
CA ARG A 28 22.28 -13.05 -19.73
C ARG A 28 21.84 -11.78 -19.05
N GLU A 29 22.65 -10.76 -19.27
CA GLU A 29 22.26 -9.37 -19.34
C GLU A 29 20.92 -9.27 -20.11
N TYR A 30 19.81 -9.42 -19.38
CA TYR A 30 18.49 -9.13 -19.90
C TYR A 30 18.34 -7.62 -19.83
N ARG A 31 18.59 -7.00 -20.97
CA ARG A 31 18.27 -5.61 -21.26
C ARG A 31 16.91 -5.26 -20.67
N VAL A 32 16.89 -4.14 -19.95
CA VAL A 32 15.70 -3.34 -19.69
C VAL A 32 14.90 -3.21 -20.99
N GLY A 33 13.67 -3.76 -21.04
CA GLY A 33 12.72 -3.59 -22.14
C GLY A 33 11.64 -4.68 -22.22
N ASP A 34 10.39 -4.28 -21.99
CA ASP A 34 9.14 -4.92 -22.43
C ASP A 34 8.67 -6.24 -21.81
N THR A 35 8.21 -6.19 -20.56
CA THR A 35 6.77 -6.34 -20.28
C THR A 35 6.47 -5.53 -19.02
N GLY A 36 6.27 -4.22 -19.20
CA GLY A 36 5.76 -3.37 -18.12
C GLY A 36 4.51 -4.02 -17.54
N ARG A 37 4.48 -4.23 -16.22
CA ARG A 37 3.27 -4.66 -15.52
C ARG A 37 2.13 -3.77 -15.96
N MET A 38 1.15 -4.39 -16.59
CA MET A 38 0.03 -3.65 -17.13
C MET A 38 -0.71 -2.96 -15.99
N LEU A 39 -0.85 -1.64 -16.12
CA LEU A 39 -1.83 -0.86 -15.39
C LEU A 39 -3.21 -1.53 -15.59
N GLY A 40 -3.97 -1.73 -14.50
CA GLY A 40 -5.28 -2.39 -14.62
C GLY A 40 -5.99 -2.63 -13.29
N PHE A 41 -7.25 -3.04 -13.37
CA PHE A 41 -8.16 -3.27 -12.23
C PHE A 41 -7.95 -4.67 -11.63
N SER A 42 -8.48 -4.91 -10.42
CA SER A 42 -8.37 -6.21 -9.72
C SER A 42 -9.36 -7.27 -10.22
N LYS A 43 -10.37 -6.85 -10.99
CA LYS A 43 -11.48 -7.67 -11.47
C LYS A 43 -11.55 -7.59 -12.99
N VAL A 44 -11.68 -8.75 -13.65
CA VAL A 44 -11.77 -8.84 -15.12
C VAL A 44 -12.96 -8.06 -15.67
N GLU A 45 -14.05 -7.99 -14.91
CA GLU A 45 -15.24 -7.22 -15.26
C GLU A 45 -14.97 -5.73 -15.40
N ASN A 46 -14.08 -5.20 -14.55
CA ASN A 46 -13.71 -3.78 -14.57
C ASN A 46 -12.77 -3.48 -15.74
N GLU A 47 -11.82 -4.39 -16.02
CA GLU A 47 -10.93 -4.27 -17.17
C GLU A 47 -11.72 -4.23 -18.48
N LEU A 48 -12.65 -5.17 -18.64
CA LEU A 48 -13.46 -5.33 -19.84
C LEU A 48 -14.54 -4.26 -19.98
N ALA A 49 -15.04 -3.71 -18.87
CA ALA A 49 -15.93 -2.55 -18.90
C ALA A 49 -15.23 -1.31 -19.50
N ILE A 50 -13.92 -1.21 -19.35
CA ILE A 50 -13.10 -0.08 -19.81
C ILE A 50 -12.56 -0.34 -21.20
N ASN A 51 -12.05 -1.54 -21.46
CA ASN A 51 -11.64 -1.97 -22.79
C ASN A 51 -12.12 -3.41 -23.06
N PRO A 52 -13.22 -3.60 -23.80
CA PRO A 52 -13.71 -4.93 -24.14
C PRO A 52 -12.83 -5.66 -25.16
N CYS A 53 -11.84 -4.98 -25.75
CA CYS A 53 -10.93 -5.49 -26.77
C CYS A 53 -9.54 -5.81 -26.21
N LEU A 54 -9.44 -6.08 -24.90
CA LEU A 54 -8.18 -6.54 -24.31
C LEU A 54 -7.75 -7.88 -24.91
N ASP A 55 -6.44 -8.03 -25.07
CA ASP A 55 -5.84 -9.24 -25.63
C ASP A 55 -6.15 -10.47 -24.77
N GLU A 56 -6.54 -11.58 -25.40
CA GLU A 56 -6.89 -12.80 -24.66
C GLU A 56 -5.67 -13.41 -23.94
N GLY A 57 -4.46 -13.25 -24.48
CA GLY A 57 -3.23 -13.67 -23.83
C GLY A 57 -3.00 -12.90 -22.53
N LEU A 58 -3.27 -11.59 -22.54
CA LEU A 58 -3.23 -10.77 -21.34
C LEU A 58 -4.26 -11.21 -20.30
N ILE A 59 -5.51 -11.41 -20.73
CA ILE A 59 -6.59 -11.81 -19.83
C ILE A 59 -6.29 -13.18 -19.24
N ARG A 60 -5.81 -14.14 -20.05
CA ARG A 60 -5.41 -15.46 -19.59
C ARG A 60 -4.28 -15.40 -18.57
N ALA A 61 -3.26 -14.57 -18.82
CA ALA A 61 -2.13 -14.42 -17.91
C ALA A 61 -2.54 -13.85 -16.55
N LYS A 62 -3.55 -12.97 -16.51
CA LYS A 62 -4.00 -12.29 -15.28
C LYS A 62 -5.17 -12.97 -14.56
N TYR A 63 -6.07 -13.63 -15.30
CA TYR A 63 -7.35 -14.14 -14.80
C TYR A 63 -7.64 -15.60 -15.19
N ALA A 64 -6.64 -16.32 -15.71
CA ALA A 64 -6.76 -17.69 -16.22
C ALA A 64 -7.82 -17.85 -17.33
N ASP A 65 -8.10 -19.09 -17.71
CA ASP A 65 -9.03 -19.38 -18.82
C ASP A 65 -10.48 -18.98 -18.54
N GLN A 66 -10.89 -18.91 -17.27
CA GLN A 66 -12.19 -18.40 -16.86
C GLN A 66 -12.39 -16.93 -17.26
N GLY A 67 -11.35 -16.10 -17.12
CA GLY A 67 -11.36 -14.72 -17.58
C GLY A 67 -11.51 -14.59 -19.10
N VAL A 68 -10.89 -15.49 -19.87
CA VAL A 68 -11.00 -15.51 -21.34
C VAL A 68 -12.42 -15.85 -21.78
N GLN A 69 -13.05 -16.84 -21.14
CA GLN A 69 -14.45 -17.18 -21.41
C GLN A 69 -15.37 -15.98 -21.12
N TYR A 70 -15.19 -15.35 -19.96
CA TYR A 70 -15.93 -14.15 -19.60
C TYR A 70 -15.73 -13.01 -20.60
N ALA A 71 -14.50 -12.80 -21.10
CA ALA A 71 -14.20 -11.77 -22.08
C ALA A 71 -14.94 -11.98 -23.41
N ARG A 72 -14.95 -13.21 -23.92
CA ARG A 72 -15.67 -13.57 -25.15
C ARG A 72 -17.18 -13.35 -25.01
N GLU A 73 -17.76 -13.66 -23.85
CA GLU A 73 -19.17 -13.41 -23.58
C GLU A 73 -19.46 -11.92 -23.42
N ASN A 74 -18.56 -11.18 -22.79
CA ASN A 74 -18.70 -9.74 -22.59
C ASN A 74 -18.65 -8.98 -23.92
N LEU A 75 -17.76 -9.38 -24.83
CA LEU A 75 -17.61 -8.74 -26.15
C LEU A 75 -18.89 -8.80 -26.98
N LYS A 76 -19.73 -9.83 -26.81
CA LYS A 76 -21.03 -9.95 -27.49
C LYS A 76 -22.01 -8.81 -27.16
N LYS A 77 -21.77 -8.08 -26.07
CA LYS A 77 -22.58 -6.92 -25.65
C LYS A 77 -22.23 -5.64 -26.41
N TYR A 78 -21.15 -5.66 -27.19
CA TYR A 78 -20.64 -4.51 -27.92
C TYR A 78 -20.89 -4.67 -29.43
N PRO A 79 -20.81 -3.56 -30.20
CA PRO A 79 -21.05 -3.60 -31.65
C PRO A 79 -20.09 -4.56 -32.37
N PRO A 80 -20.55 -5.25 -33.43
CA PRO A 80 -19.67 -6.07 -34.24
C PRO A 80 -18.57 -5.21 -34.86
N ASN A 81 -17.38 -5.78 -35.05
CA ASN A 81 -16.19 -5.10 -35.57
C ASN A 81 -15.57 -4.02 -34.67
N LEU A 82 -15.99 -3.92 -33.40
CA LEU A 82 -15.38 -2.97 -32.46
C LEU A 82 -13.85 -3.16 -32.35
N CYS A 83 -13.41 -4.40 -32.15
CA CYS A 83 -11.99 -4.71 -31.97
C CYS A 83 -11.19 -4.81 -33.28
N THR A 84 -11.85 -4.74 -34.44
CA THR A 84 -11.18 -4.71 -35.75
C THR A 84 -11.03 -3.28 -36.30
N ASN A 85 -11.79 -2.32 -35.77
CA ASN A 85 -11.61 -0.91 -36.08
C ASN A 85 -10.36 -0.35 -35.38
N LYS A 86 -9.29 -0.14 -36.14
CA LYS A 86 -7.98 0.33 -35.62
C LYS A 86 -8.06 1.65 -34.84
N GLN A 87 -8.90 2.59 -35.29
CA GLN A 87 -9.03 3.89 -34.65
C GLN A 87 -9.69 3.75 -33.27
N THR A 88 -10.82 3.05 -33.20
CA THR A 88 -11.54 2.82 -31.94
C THR A 88 -10.72 1.97 -30.98
N LEU A 89 -10.00 0.96 -31.47
CA LEU A 89 -9.10 0.12 -30.66
C LEU A 89 -7.98 0.94 -30.01
N SER A 90 -7.36 1.86 -30.77
CA SER A 90 -6.34 2.77 -30.23
C SER A 90 -6.91 3.70 -29.16
N LEU A 91 -8.12 4.23 -29.37
CA LEU A 91 -8.79 5.09 -28.39
C LEU A 91 -9.15 4.32 -27.11
N LEU A 92 -9.66 3.09 -27.22
CA LEU A 92 -9.95 2.21 -26.08
C LEU A 92 -8.68 1.85 -25.29
N SER A 93 -7.58 1.57 -25.98
CA SER A 93 -6.30 1.26 -25.35
C SER A 93 -5.74 2.46 -24.58
N ASN A 94 -5.80 3.65 -25.19
CA ASN A 94 -5.41 4.89 -24.51
C ASN A 94 -6.31 5.19 -23.31
N TRP A 95 -7.61 4.91 -23.42
CA TRP A 95 -8.57 5.14 -22.34
C TRP A 95 -8.27 4.20 -21.17
N HIS A 96 -8.03 2.93 -21.47
CA HIS A 96 -7.61 1.92 -20.50
C HIS A 96 -6.34 2.32 -19.75
N TYR A 97 -5.31 2.75 -20.49
CA TYR A 97 -4.07 3.24 -19.89
C TYR A 97 -4.31 4.44 -18.96
N ASN A 98 -4.97 5.50 -19.44
CA ASN A 98 -5.16 6.72 -18.65
C ASN A 98 -6.09 6.50 -17.44
N ALA A 99 -7.16 5.73 -17.60
CA ALA A 99 -8.07 5.39 -16.50
C ALA A 99 -7.36 4.57 -15.42
N SER A 100 -6.55 3.58 -15.82
CA SER A 100 -5.78 2.78 -14.89
C SER A 100 -4.67 3.60 -14.21
N ALA A 101 -4.01 4.49 -14.94
CA ALA A 101 -3.02 5.43 -14.39
C ALA A 101 -3.64 6.42 -13.39
N LEU A 102 -4.86 6.91 -13.65
CA LEU A 102 -5.59 7.78 -12.73
C LEU A 102 -5.89 7.10 -11.40
N VAL A 103 -6.36 5.85 -11.44
CA VAL A 103 -6.63 5.09 -10.21
C VAL A 103 -5.32 4.77 -9.48
N ALA A 104 -4.28 4.40 -10.21
CA ALA A 104 -3.00 4.01 -9.61
C ALA A 104 -2.22 5.17 -8.98
N ASN A 105 -2.30 6.37 -9.54
CA ASN A 105 -1.48 7.52 -9.13
C ASN A 105 -2.25 8.58 -8.32
N SER A 106 -3.51 8.33 -7.97
CA SER A 106 -4.32 9.28 -7.20
C SER A 106 -4.42 8.91 -5.73
N GLU A 107 -4.42 9.94 -4.89
CA GLU A 107 -4.76 9.84 -3.46
C GLU A 107 -6.23 9.52 -3.20
N ARG A 108 -7.09 9.61 -4.22
CA ARG A 108 -8.55 9.37 -4.12
C ARG A 108 -9.03 8.34 -5.14
N PRO A 109 -8.49 7.11 -5.13
CA PRO A 109 -8.77 6.10 -6.15
C PRO A 109 -10.24 5.72 -6.23
N PHE A 110 -10.99 5.78 -5.12
CA PHE A 110 -12.43 5.50 -5.10
C PHE A 110 -13.26 6.56 -5.84
N ILE A 111 -12.93 7.84 -5.69
CA ILE A 111 -13.66 8.93 -6.37
C ILE A 111 -13.40 8.87 -7.86
N LEU A 112 -12.14 8.72 -8.27
CA LEU A 112 -11.79 8.57 -9.68
C LEU A 112 -12.36 7.28 -10.27
N GLY A 113 -12.34 6.17 -9.53
CA GLY A 113 -13.00 4.92 -9.93
C GLY A 113 -14.50 5.10 -10.18
N ARG A 114 -15.20 5.90 -9.36
CA ARG A 114 -16.62 6.22 -9.57
C ARG A 114 -16.84 7.08 -10.82
N GLU A 115 -15.98 8.05 -11.09
CA GLU A 115 -16.08 8.87 -12.31
C GLU A 115 -15.73 8.09 -13.57
N ILE A 116 -14.72 7.22 -13.52
CA ILE A 116 -14.42 6.25 -14.58
C ILE A 116 -15.62 5.31 -14.78
N ALA A 117 -16.28 4.89 -13.69
CA ALA A 117 -17.47 4.04 -13.76
C ALA A 117 -18.63 4.69 -14.52
N LYS A 118 -18.91 5.97 -14.25
CA LYS A 118 -19.92 6.74 -15.00
C LYS A 118 -19.58 6.80 -16.49
N ASN A 119 -18.32 7.02 -16.83
CA ASN A 119 -17.88 7.10 -18.21
C ASN A 119 -18.01 5.76 -18.96
N TYR A 120 -17.80 4.60 -18.32
CA TYR A 120 -18.06 3.33 -19.00
C TYR A 120 -19.56 3.08 -19.25
N VAL A 121 -20.46 3.53 -18.35
CA VAL A 121 -21.91 3.35 -18.55
C VAL A 121 -22.32 4.01 -19.86
N LEU A 122 -21.77 5.19 -20.15
CA LEU A 122 -21.96 5.89 -21.41
C LEU A 122 -21.41 5.13 -22.64
N LEU A 123 -20.37 4.30 -22.48
CA LEU A 123 -19.88 3.44 -23.57
C LEU A 123 -20.82 2.26 -23.84
N LYS A 124 -21.44 1.70 -22.79
CA LYS A 124 -22.39 0.57 -22.92
C LYS A 124 -23.67 0.95 -23.67
N GLU A 125 -24.03 2.23 -23.70
CA GLU A 125 -25.18 2.74 -24.46
C GLU A 125 -24.95 2.78 -25.97
N CYS A 126 -23.69 2.68 -26.43
CA CYS A 126 -23.39 2.75 -27.85
C CYS A 126 -23.62 1.41 -28.57
N THR A 127 -24.55 1.43 -29.52
CA THR A 127 -24.88 0.28 -30.39
C THR A 127 -24.07 0.23 -31.68
N THR A 128 -23.29 1.27 -31.99
CA THR A 128 -22.43 1.35 -33.19
C THR A 128 -21.00 1.76 -32.85
N VAL A 129 -20.05 1.36 -33.71
CA VAL A 129 -18.63 1.74 -33.58
C VAL A 129 -18.46 3.27 -33.70
N ASP A 130 -19.25 3.93 -34.55
CA ASP A 130 -19.21 5.40 -34.71
C ASP A 130 -19.64 6.15 -33.44
N CYS A 131 -20.62 5.63 -32.70
CA CYS A 131 -21.02 6.19 -31.41
C CYS A 131 -19.84 6.19 -30.43
N LEU A 132 -19.11 5.06 -30.36
CA LEU A 132 -17.92 4.92 -29.52
C LEU A 132 -16.81 5.86 -30.00
N GLY A 133 -16.59 5.95 -31.31
CA GLY A 133 -15.60 6.85 -31.93
C GLY A 133 -15.85 8.33 -31.63
N LYS A 134 -17.11 8.74 -31.42
CA LYS A 134 -17.46 10.12 -31.01
C LYS A 134 -17.34 10.36 -29.51
N ARG A 135 -17.61 9.37 -28.66
CA ARG A 135 -17.58 9.53 -27.18
C ARG A 135 -16.18 9.38 -26.58
N LEU A 136 -15.39 8.44 -27.09
CA LEU A 136 -14.05 8.14 -26.55
C LEU A 136 -13.07 9.33 -26.54
N PRO A 137 -13.01 10.21 -27.56
CA PRO A 137 -12.10 11.35 -27.55
C PRO A 137 -12.32 12.29 -26.36
N ARG A 138 -13.58 12.56 -25.99
CA ARG A 138 -13.92 13.42 -24.85
C ARG A 138 -13.54 12.78 -23.51
N MET A 139 -13.75 11.47 -23.39
CA MET A 139 -13.33 10.70 -22.20
C MET A 139 -11.80 10.69 -22.06
N LEU A 140 -11.09 10.55 -23.17
CA LEU A 140 -9.63 10.61 -23.23
C LEU A 140 -9.11 11.98 -22.82
N GLU A 141 -9.68 13.06 -23.37
CA GLU A 141 -9.32 14.43 -23.01
C GLU A 141 -9.52 14.69 -21.52
N TRP A 142 -10.66 14.28 -20.96
CA TRP A 142 -10.92 14.32 -19.53
C TRP A 142 -9.83 13.55 -18.77
N SER A 143 -9.56 12.29 -19.14
CA SER A 143 -8.61 11.46 -18.41
C SER A 143 -7.19 12.02 -18.43
N LYS A 144 -6.73 12.56 -19.58
CA LYS A 144 -5.43 13.20 -19.73
C LYS A 144 -5.32 14.48 -18.91
N THR A 145 -6.36 15.32 -18.96
CA THR A 145 -6.41 16.58 -18.19
C THR A 145 -6.47 16.32 -16.70
N THR A 146 -7.20 15.30 -16.26
CA THR A 146 -7.25 14.90 -14.86
C THR A 146 -5.92 14.29 -14.44
N LEU A 147 -5.28 13.47 -15.28
CA LEU A 147 -4.01 12.83 -14.95
C LEU A 147 -2.89 13.86 -14.80
N SER A 148 -2.83 14.86 -15.69
CA SER A 148 -1.85 15.94 -15.60
C SER A 148 -2.04 16.85 -14.38
N ARG A 149 -3.26 16.90 -13.83
CA ARG A 149 -3.61 17.67 -12.63
C ARG A 149 -3.61 16.84 -11.35
N THR A 150 -3.53 15.52 -11.47
CA THR A 150 -3.44 14.64 -10.30
C THR A 150 -2.01 14.71 -9.81
N PRO A 151 -1.76 15.13 -8.55
CA PRO A 151 -0.43 15.04 -7.98
C PRO A 151 0.02 13.60 -8.09
N ILE A 152 1.09 13.34 -8.85
CA ILE A 152 1.72 12.03 -8.83
C ILE A 152 2.20 11.86 -7.40
N THR A 153 1.60 10.91 -6.67
CA THR A 153 2.14 10.52 -5.37
C THR A 153 3.58 10.08 -5.63
N SER A 154 4.55 10.92 -5.26
CA SER A 154 5.94 10.56 -5.45
C SER A 154 6.14 9.26 -4.68
N ARG A 155 6.80 8.28 -5.33
CA ARG A 155 7.21 7.03 -4.67
C ARG A 155 8.18 7.26 -3.50
N ASP A 156 8.53 8.52 -3.25
CA ASP A 156 9.51 9.01 -2.27
C ASP A 156 8.89 9.69 -1.05
N VAL A 157 7.56 9.62 -0.83
CA VAL A 157 7.00 10.01 0.47
C VAL A 157 7.44 8.97 1.50
N GLN A 158 8.66 9.13 2.03
CA GLN A 158 9.10 8.36 3.18
C GLN A 158 8.11 8.59 4.33
N PRO A 159 7.79 7.54 5.09
CA PRO A 159 6.93 7.70 6.26
C PRO A 159 7.56 8.71 7.22
N LEU A 160 6.82 9.76 7.54
CA LEU A 160 7.27 10.74 8.52
C LEU A 160 7.11 10.11 9.91
N PHE A 161 8.22 9.69 10.51
CA PHE A 161 8.21 9.16 11.87
C PHE A 161 7.68 10.22 12.84
N MET A 162 6.97 9.77 13.88
CA MET A 162 6.36 10.65 14.87
C MET A 162 7.42 11.42 15.67
N GLY A 163 8.55 10.79 15.96
CA GLY A 163 9.69 11.41 16.63
C GLY A 163 10.44 12.37 15.70
N GLY A 164 10.54 13.63 16.11
CA GLY A 164 11.29 14.69 15.46
C GLY A 164 12.66 14.92 16.09
N ALA A 165 12.97 16.18 16.41
CA ALA A 165 14.26 16.57 16.95
C ALA A 165 14.38 16.19 18.45
N PRO A 166 15.54 15.70 18.91
CA PRO A 166 15.74 15.36 20.31
C PRO A 166 15.62 16.59 21.22
N ILE A 167 14.98 16.41 22.38
CA ILE A 167 14.86 17.45 23.41
C ILE A 167 16.01 17.25 24.40
N GLY A 168 17.02 18.13 24.34
CA GLY A 168 18.22 18.02 25.19
C GLY A 168 17.98 18.25 26.69
N HIS A 169 17.02 19.12 27.05
CA HIS A 169 16.68 19.43 28.44
C HIS A 169 15.21 19.17 28.75
N PRO A 170 14.77 17.89 28.84
CA PRO A 170 13.36 17.53 28.95
C PRO A 170 12.70 18.07 30.23
N GLN A 171 13.43 18.15 31.35
CA GLN A 171 12.89 18.72 32.60
C GLN A 171 12.51 20.19 32.47
N LEU A 172 13.21 20.95 31.62
CA LEU A 172 12.92 22.36 31.35
C LEU A 172 11.83 22.51 30.28
N ALA A 173 11.99 21.81 29.15
CA ALA A 173 11.08 21.91 28.01
C ALA A 173 9.68 21.33 28.32
N LEU A 174 9.63 20.25 29.08
CA LEU A 174 8.41 19.55 29.47
C LEU A 174 8.04 19.84 30.94
N ARG A 175 8.23 21.09 31.38
CA ARG A 175 7.89 21.51 32.75
C ARG A 175 6.45 21.13 33.08
N GLY A 176 6.27 20.49 34.24
CA GLY A 176 4.97 20.00 34.71
C GLY A 176 4.59 18.62 34.17
N LEU A 177 5.49 17.92 33.47
CA LEU A 177 5.34 16.49 33.18
C LEU A 177 5.40 15.69 34.49
N GLN A 178 4.40 14.85 34.70
CA GLN A 178 4.38 13.91 35.82
C GLN A 178 5.09 12.61 35.41
N LEU A 179 5.91 12.08 36.31
CA LEU A 179 6.60 10.81 36.15
C LEU A 179 6.31 9.91 37.36
N PRO A 180 6.36 8.58 37.21
CA PRO A 180 6.62 7.86 35.95
C PRO A 180 5.46 7.97 34.94
N LEU A 181 5.76 7.76 33.65
CA LEU A 181 4.73 7.59 32.63
C LEU A 181 3.96 6.27 32.87
N SER A 182 2.75 6.17 32.32
CA SER A 182 2.00 4.92 32.44
C SER A 182 2.76 3.76 31.81
N GLN A 183 2.79 2.64 32.53
CA GLN A 183 3.49 1.41 32.14
C GLN A 183 5.02 1.55 31.94
N GLN A 184 5.63 2.66 32.41
CA GLN A 184 7.04 2.93 32.17
C GLN A 184 7.96 1.84 32.73
N LYS A 185 7.68 1.39 33.96
CA LYS A 185 8.50 0.36 34.61
C LYS A 185 8.39 -0.99 33.91
N GLU A 186 7.20 -1.36 33.51
CA GLU A 186 6.90 -2.60 32.80
C GLU A 186 7.59 -2.61 31.43
N ILE A 187 7.55 -1.48 30.72
CA ILE A 187 8.07 -1.35 29.35
C ILE A 187 9.58 -1.10 29.35
N CYS A 188 10.06 -0.01 29.99
CA CYS A 188 11.47 0.39 29.97
C CYS A 188 12.30 -0.18 31.14
N GLY A 189 11.67 -0.79 32.16
CA GLY A 189 12.39 -1.46 33.26
C GLY A 189 12.81 -0.57 34.42
N SER A 190 12.48 0.72 34.37
CA SER A 190 12.77 1.69 35.42
C SER A 190 11.70 2.79 35.42
N GLU A 191 11.44 3.38 36.58
CA GLU A 191 10.58 4.56 36.74
C GLU A 191 11.37 5.87 36.56
N ASP A 192 12.71 5.80 36.44
CA ASP A 192 13.58 6.96 36.35
C ASP A 192 13.48 7.66 34.99
N LEU A 193 13.57 9.00 35.01
CA LEU A 193 13.64 9.82 33.80
C LEU A 193 14.78 9.39 32.85
N SER A 194 15.91 8.93 33.40
CA SER A 194 17.07 8.47 32.62
C SER A 194 16.79 7.25 31.74
N SER A 195 15.70 6.52 32.02
CA SER A 195 15.23 5.41 31.19
C SER A 195 14.49 5.85 29.92
N LEU A 196 14.29 7.17 29.74
CA LEU A 196 13.51 7.75 28.66
C LEU A 196 14.34 8.68 27.77
N LYS A 197 13.98 8.72 26.48
CA LYS A 197 14.42 9.71 25.49
C LYS A 197 13.25 10.55 25.08
N PHE A 198 13.49 11.85 24.89
CA PHE A 198 12.45 12.82 24.55
C PHE A 198 12.78 13.47 23.21
N ALA A 199 11.76 13.62 22.37
CA ALA A 199 11.84 14.30 21.10
C ALA A 199 10.60 15.19 20.90
N THR A 200 10.74 16.21 20.06
CA THR A 200 9.57 16.92 19.54
C THR A 200 8.73 15.97 18.69
N SER A 201 7.43 16.22 18.58
CA SER A 201 6.62 15.49 17.61
C SER A 201 6.68 16.13 16.24
N THR A 202 6.64 15.31 15.19
CA THR A 202 6.40 15.76 13.81
C THR A 202 4.90 16.00 13.54
N LEU A 203 4.02 15.56 14.43
CA LEU A 203 2.58 15.85 14.36
C LEU A 203 2.35 17.35 14.65
N LEU A 204 1.61 18.00 13.76
CA LEU A 204 1.20 19.39 13.91
C LEU A 204 -0.28 19.44 14.28
N VAL A 205 -0.58 19.83 15.52
CA VAL A 205 -1.94 20.01 16.02
C VAL A 205 -2.09 21.45 16.52
N SER A 206 -2.99 22.22 15.91
CA SER A 206 -3.15 23.64 16.21
C SER A 206 -3.47 23.88 17.69
N GLY A 207 -2.71 24.78 18.34
CA GLY A 207 -2.88 25.14 19.75
C GLY A 207 -2.49 24.04 20.74
N ARG A 208 -1.73 23.02 20.30
CA ARG A 208 -1.26 21.92 21.13
C ARG A 208 0.24 21.72 20.95
N ALA A 209 0.94 21.57 22.07
CA ALA A 209 2.33 21.14 22.05
C ALA A 209 2.39 19.62 22.22
N LEU A 210 3.15 18.95 21.36
CA LEU A 210 3.29 17.50 21.35
C LEU A 210 4.76 17.09 21.56
N ALA A 211 4.97 16.06 22.36
CA ALA A 211 6.28 15.46 22.59
C ALA A 211 6.20 13.94 22.48
N VAL A 212 7.22 13.34 21.86
CA VAL A 212 7.36 11.88 21.77
C VAL A 212 8.38 11.44 22.80
N VAL A 213 8.04 10.37 23.52
CA VAL A 213 8.94 9.73 24.47
C VAL A 213 9.16 8.30 24.05
N THR A 214 10.40 7.84 24.05
CA THR A 214 10.76 6.44 23.83
C THR A 214 11.66 5.90 24.93
N CYS A 215 11.79 4.59 25.05
CA CYS A 215 12.77 4.02 25.96
C CYS A 215 14.20 4.41 25.52
N HIS A 216 15.08 4.63 26.49
CA HIS A 216 16.48 4.94 26.23
C HIS A 216 17.25 3.69 25.76
N ASP A 217 16.97 2.53 26.36
CA ASP A 217 17.58 1.24 26.03
C ASP A 217 16.91 0.62 24.80
N LYS A 218 17.68 0.42 23.71
CA LYS A 218 17.21 -0.16 22.45
C LYS A 218 16.72 -1.61 22.56
N LYS A 219 17.01 -2.31 23.67
CA LYS A 219 16.49 -3.67 23.90
C LYS A 219 15.04 -3.67 24.37
N ARG A 220 14.54 -2.55 24.87
CA ARG A 220 13.17 -2.37 25.36
C ARG A 220 12.51 -1.32 24.50
N LEU A 221 11.47 -1.71 23.78
CA LEU A 221 10.79 -0.82 22.86
C LEU A 221 9.52 -0.30 23.50
N GLY A 222 9.31 1.00 23.45
CA GLY A 222 8.14 1.66 24.01
C GLY A 222 8.03 3.08 23.50
N THR A 223 6.82 3.50 23.13
CA THR A 223 6.54 4.87 22.67
C THR A 223 5.37 5.47 23.41
N TRP A 224 5.53 6.71 23.86
CA TRP A 224 4.46 7.56 24.36
C TRP A 224 4.34 8.82 23.51
N LEU A 225 3.11 9.26 23.29
CA LEU A 225 2.83 10.61 22.77
C LEU A 225 2.18 11.43 23.87
N LEU A 226 2.81 12.55 24.19
CA LEU A 226 2.38 13.48 25.20
C LEU A 226 1.81 14.73 24.53
N GLU A 227 0.71 15.24 25.10
CA GLU A 227 0.08 16.48 24.70
C GLU A 227 0.05 17.48 25.84
N ARG A 228 0.30 18.75 25.52
CA ARG A 228 0.00 19.88 26.39
C ARG A 228 -0.95 20.84 25.68
N SER A 229 -2.08 21.07 26.34
CA SER A 229 -3.05 22.10 25.97
C SER A 229 -2.64 23.46 26.52
N GLU A 230 -2.82 24.52 25.75
CA GLU A 230 -2.59 25.91 26.19
C GLU A 230 -3.39 26.26 27.47
N ASN A 231 -4.59 25.70 27.62
CA ASN A 231 -5.52 26.08 28.68
C ASN A 231 -5.30 25.34 30.02
N LYS A 232 -4.72 24.14 29.99
CA LYS A 232 -4.59 23.27 31.19
C LYS A 232 -3.17 23.21 31.75
N GLY A 233 -2.17 23.61 30.96
CA GLY A 233 -0.77 23.72 31.41
C GLY A 233 -0.08 22.40 31.80
N GLN A 234 -0.80 21.28 31.90
CA GLN A 234 -0.27 19.95 32.26
C GLN A 234 -0.09 19.06 31.02
N TRP A 235 0.91 18.20 31.07
CA TRP A 235 1.13 17.17 30.04
C TRP A 235 0.23 15.97 30.30
N LYS A 236 -0.39 15.46 29.24
CA LYS A 236 -1.25 14.28 29.26
C LYS A 236 -0.74 13.26 28.25
N GLU A 237 -0.78 11.99 28.62
CA GLU A 237 -0.56 10.88 27.69
C GLU A 237 -1.78 10.71 26.77
N ILE A 238 -1.54 10.74 25.46
CA ILE A 238 -2.56 10.51 24.43
C ILE A 238 -2.26 9.27 23.59
N LEU A 239 -1.12 8.61 23.80
CA LEU A 239 -0.75 7.32 23.22
C LEU A 239 0.26 6.62 24.14
N VAL A 240 0.09 5.30 24.30
CA VAL A 240 1.05 4.39 24.95
C VAL A 240 1.16 3.14 24.07
N LEU A 241 2.35 2.86 23.54
CA LEU A 241 2.61 1.70 22.68
C LEU A 241 3.77 0.87 23.22
N PRO A 242 3.51 -0.24 23.93
CA PRO A 242 4.53 -1.18 24.32
C PRO A 242 5.05 -1.93 23.09
N GLY A 243 6.37 -2.11 22.98
CA GLY A 243 7.00 -2.92 21.95
C GLY A 243 7.30 -2.21 20.62
N PHE A 244 7.02 -0.90 20.50
CA PHE A 244 7.18 -0.17 19.26
C PHE A 244 7.90 1.17 19.47
N GLU A 245 8.80 1.51 18.55
CA GLU A 245 9.45 2.83 18.43
C GLU A 245 9.17 3.49 17.06
N ASP A 246 8.98 2.66 16.02
CA ASP A 246 8.77 3.11 14.64
C ASP A 246 7.29 3.37 14.34
N VAL A 247 6.77 4.43 14.94
CA VAL A 247 5.41 4.92 14.67
C VAL A 247 5.49 6.10 13.71
N ALA A 248 4.73 6.05 12.63
CA ALA A 248 4.73 7.06 11.58
C ALA A 248 3.38 7.72 11.41
N VAL A 249 3.40 8.95 10.89
CA VAL A 249 2.21 9.72 10.53
C VAL A 249 1.71 9.25 9.18
N LEU A 250 0.42 8.96 9.07
CA LEU A 250 -0.19 8.62 7.79
C LEU A 250 -0.16 9.85 6.87
N PRO A 251 0.45 9.75 5.66
CA PRO A 251 0.53 10.89 4.75
C PRO A 251 -0.86 11.33 4.28
N ASN A 252 -0.97 12.60 3.89
CA ASN A 252 -2.18 13.20 3.33
C ASN A 252 -3.42 13.16 4.25
N ASN A 253 -3.20 13.06 5.56
CA ASN A 253 -4.28 13.16 6.53
C ASN A 253 -4.75 14.62 6.71
N ARG A 254 -6.07 14.84 6.75
CA ARG A 254 -6.70 16.18 6.90
C ARG A 254 -7.41 16.36 8.25
N GLU A 255 -7.35 15.38 9.12
CA GLU A 255 -7.89 15.45 10.48
C GLU A 255 -7.03 16.38 11.34
N LEU A 256 -7.65 17.01 12.33
CA LEU A 256 -6.92 17.84 13.31
C LEU A 256 -5.84 17.04 14.03
N TYR A 257 -6.13 15.77 14.34
CA TYR A 257 -5.16 14.78 14.81
C TYR A 257 -4.93 13.77 13.69
N PRO A 258 -3.78 13.82 13.00
CA PRO A 258 -3.45 12.89 11.94
C PRO A 258 -3.52 11.44 12.43
N HIS A 259 -4.03 10.53 11.60
CA HIS A 259 -3.88 9.11 11.86
C HIS A 259 -2.41 8.74 11.86
N ILE A 260 -2.05 7.85 12.76
CA ILE A 260 -0.70 7.31 12.88
C ILE A 260 -0.76 5.81 12.62
N PHE A 261 0.36 5.22 12.25
CA PHE A 261 0.44 3.79 12.05
C PHE A 261 1.80 3.26 12.51
N TYR A 262 1.83 1.99 12.86
CA TYR A 262 3.05 1.25 13.07
C TYR A 262 2.98 -0.08 12.33
N LYS A 263 4.16 -0.67 12.11
CA LYS A 263 4.32 -1.95 11.42
C LYS A 263 4.92 -2.97 12.38
N GLN A 264 4.45 -4.22 12.29
CA GLN A 264 4.99 -5.34 13.04
C GLN A 264 5.28 -6.49 12.08
N LYS A 265 6.49 -7.05 12.12
CA LYS A 265 6.76 -8.30 11.40
C LYS A 265 6.23 -9.48 12.20
N GLN A 266 5.44 -10.33 11.56
CA GLN A 266 4.97 -11.60 12.11
C GLN A 266 5.35 -12.72 11.13
N GLY A 267 6.53 -13.31 11.34
CA GLY A 267 7.11 -14.26 10.40
C GLY A 267 7.52 -13.60 9.08
N SER A 268 7.00 -14.10 7.96
CA SER A 268 7.17 -13.52 6.62
C SER A 268 6.21 -12.37 6.33
N THR A 269 5.16 -12.20 7.12
CA THR A 269 4.10 -11.22 6.89
C THR A 269 4.37 -9.94 7.68
N GLU A 270 4.05 -8.79 7.09
CA GLU A 270 4.07 -7.50 7.79
C GLU A 270 2.64 -7.13 8.19
N ILE A 271 2.41 -6.72 9.43
CA ILE A 271 1.10 -6.27 9.90
C ILE A 271 1.16 -4.77 10.09
N MET A 272 0.24 -4.06 9.45
CA MET A 272 0.06 -2.63 9.66
C MET A 272 -1.12 -2.39 10.60
N THR A 273 -0.91 -1.57 11.62
CA THR A 273 -1.98 -1.10 12.50
C THR A 273 -2.11 0.42 12.38
N ILE A 274 -3.31 0.90 12.07
CA ILE A 274 -3.66 2.31 12.00
C ILE A 274 -4.41 2.70 13.28
N LEU A 275 -3.98 3.81 13.89
CA LEU A 275 -4.57 4.39 15.07
C LEU A 275 -5.23 5.72 14.75
N ARG A 276 -6.39 5.94 15.38
CA ARG A 276 -7.16 7.17 15.27
C ARG A 276 -7.31 7.81 16.64
N TYR A 277 -7.15 9.12 16.69
CA TYR A 277 -7.37 9.90 17.90
C TYR A 277 -8.86 10.02 18.25
N SER A 278 -9.16 9.95 19.54
CA SER A 278 -10.45 10.27 20.16
C SER A 278 -10.22 11.17 21.38
N GLU A 279 -11.09 12.15 21.61
CA GLU A 279 -10.91 13.08 22.74
C GLU A 279 -10.97 12.39 24.11
N ALA A 280 -11.82 11.36 24.23
CA ALA A 280 -12.02 10.63 25.48
C ALA A 280 -10.81 9.74 25.83
N PHE A 281 -10.26 9.02 24.85
CA PHE A 281 -9.30 7.93 25.10
C PHE A 281 -7.94 8.10 24.42
N GLY A 282 -7.69 9.23 23.74
CA GLY A 282 -6.49 9.41 22.93
C GLY A 282 -6.49 8.54 21.67
N TYR A 283 -5.31 8.20 21.17
CA TYR A 283 -5.14 7.33 20.01
C TYR A 283 -5.51 5.87 20.35
N GLN A 284 -6.42 5.33 19.56
CA GLN A 284 -6.91 3.96 19.68
C GLN A 284 -6.72 3.21 18.36
N LYS A 285 -6.52 1.90 18.44
CA LYS A 285 -6.48 1.04 17.24
C LYS A 285 -7.82 1.19 16.52
N ARG A 286 -7.76 1.39 15.21
CA ARG A 286 -8.95 1.56 14.38
C ARG A 286 -9.03 0.52 13.28
N ILE A 287 -7.93 0.28 12.60
CA ILE A 287 -7.82 -0.70 11.52
C ILE A 287 -6.51 -1.46 11.68
N GLN A 288 -6.52 -2.75 11.44
CA GLN A 288 -5.32 -3.59 11.32
C GLN A 288 -5.45 -4.47 10.09
N PHE A 289 -4.36 -4.67 9.36
CA PHE A 289 -4.33 -5.57 8.20
C PHE A 289 -2.94 -6.13 7.96
N GLU A 290 -2.90 -7.26 7.29
CA GLU A 290 -1.67 -7.87 6.80
C GLU A 290 -1.28 -7.20 5.48
N LEU A 291 -0.03 -6.80 5.40
CA LEU A 291 0.67 -6.38 4.21
C LEU A 291 1.42 -7.57 3.64
N ASP A 292 1.10 -7.90 2.40
CA ASP A 292 1.93 -8.77 1.58
C ASP A 292 2.33 -8.03 0.31
N PHE A 293 3.48 -8.41 -0.24
CA PHE A 293 4.01 -7.85 -1.46
C PHE A 293 3.93 -8.90 -2.55
N ASP A 294 3.29 -8.57 -3.66
CA ASP A 294 3.29 -9.48 -4.80
C ASP A 294 4.72 -9.65 -5.39
N ALA A 295 4.89 -10.51 -6.41
CA ALA A 295 6.15 -10.77 -7.14
C ALA A 295 6.78 -9.53 -7.82
N TYR A 296 6.21 -8.39 -7.49
CA TYR A 296 6.16 -7.15 -8.17
C TYR A 296 6.43 -6.02 -7.14
N GLY A 297 6.37 -6.30 -5.83
CA GLY A 297 6.64 -5.30 -4.79
C GLY A 297 5.51 -4.27 -4.62
N LEU A 298 4.30 -4.54 -5.14
CA LEU A 298 3.11 -3.79 -4.75
C LEU A 298 2.58 -4.34 -3.44
N ALA A 299 2.33 -3.45 -2.49
CA ALA A 299 1.70 -3.78 -1.23
C ALA A 299 0.21 -4.07 -1.44
N HIS A 300 -0.25 -5.21 -0.94
CA HIS A 300 -1.65 -5.60 -0.86
C HIS A 300 -2.05 -5.74 0.61
N ALA A 301 -3.27 -5.33 0.93
CA ALA A 301 -3.83 -5.43 2.27
C ALA A 301 -4.81 -6.61 2.36
N PHE A 302 -4.58 -7.51 3.31
CA PHE A 302 -5.41 -8.70 3.58
C PHE A 302 -5.85 -8.74 5.05
N ASN A 303 -6.82 -9.61 5.36
CA ASN A 303 -7.28 -9.87 6.72
C ASN A 303 -7.60 -8.59 7.51
N ILE A 304 -8.35 -7.68 6.89
CA ILE A 304 -8.67 -6.36 7.44
C ILE A 304 -9.59 -6.53 8.66
N GLN A 305 -9.11 -6.07 9.82
CA GLN A 305 -9.85 -5.99 11.07
C GLN A 305 -10.17 -4.52 11.37
N VAL A 306 -11.40 -4.27 11.84
CA VAL A 306 -11.87 -2.94 12.23
C VAL A 306 -12.29 -3.00 13.70
N PHE A 307 -11.84 -2.02 14.49
CA PHE A 307 -12.08 -1.90 15.92
C PHE A 307 -12.97 -0.71 16.23
#